data_AF-A0A8C4UHD2-F1
#
_entry.id   AF-A0A8C4UHD2-F1
#
_cell.length_a   1.000
_cell.length_b   1.000
_cell.length_c   1.000
_cell.angle_alpha   90.00
_cell.angle_beta   90.00
_cell.angle_gamma   90.00
#
_symmetry.space_group_name_H-M   'P 1'
#
loop_
_entity.id
_entity.type
_entity.pdbx_description
1 polymer ?
#
loop_
_entity_poly.entity_id
_entity_poly.type
_entity_poly.pdbx_seq_one_letter_code
_entity_poly.pdbx_strand_id
1 'polypeptide(L)'
;MLQVKATGIGVLGLSKGADLALSMATFLPGIKAAVSISGSGFNSLIPLQGDGFTLPAHPYDLGRMKTKDESGLVDFSDVLHDHRDPATWDCHIPMERSSAKFLFLSGLDDMNWKSDLYCRDAVQRLRQYGREVEFCSYSGAGHLLEPPYLPLCQASIHKVLGVFVHWGGQWREHAKAQEDAWRRIQAFFWQHLNGGDMVRWKKPLWVKIKAV
;
A
#
# COMPACT_ATOMS: atom_id res chain seq x y z
N MET A 1 -8.42 -17.17 25.99
CA MET A 1 -7.76 -15.89 25.69
C MET A 1 -6.93 -16.05 24.44
N LEU A 2 -7.04 -15.13 23.49
CA LEU A 2 -6.11 -15.04 22.36
C LEU A 2 -4.77 -14.53 22.90
N GLN A 3 -3.67 -15.19 22.56
CA GLN A 3 -2.32 -14.77 22.96
C GLN A 3 -1.47 -14.40 21.73
N VAL A 4 -0.59 -13.43 21.89
CA VAL A 4 0.36 -12.99 20.85
C VAL A 4 1.67 -13.75 21.04
N LYS A 5 2.19 -14.38 19.98
CA LYS A 5 3.51 -15.03 20.01
C LYS A 5 4.61 -13.97 20.18
N ALA A 6 5.61 -14.25 21.01
CA ALA A 6 6.73 -13.33 21.27
C ALA A 6 7.79 -13.29 20.15
N THR A 7 7.45 -13.67 18.92
CA THR A 7 8.38 -13.77 17.77
C THR A 7 8.49 -12.47 16.96
N GLY A 8 7.73 -11.44 17.34
CA GLY A 8 7.57 -10.17 16.63
C GLY A 8 6.18 -10.05 16.02
N ILE A 9 5.86 -8.86 15.49
CA ILE A 9 4.54 -8.55 14.95
C ILE A 9 4.59 -8.26 13.45
N GLY A 10 3.48 -8.56 12.77
CA GLY A 10 3.20 -8.08 11.43
C GLY A 10 2.32 -6.83 11.48
N VAL A 11 2.52 -5.92 10.54
CA VAL A 11 1.69 -4.70 10.41
C VAL A 11 1.10 -4.65 9.02
N LEU A 12 -0.18 -4.34 8.93
CA LEU A 12 -0.88 -4.16 7.66
C LEU A 12 -1.45 -2.76 7.64
N GLY A 13 -1.29 -2.06 6.52
CA GLY A 13 -1.84 -0.74 6.33
C GLY A 13 -2.42 -0.56 4.94
N LEU A 14 -3.43 0.30 4.85
CA LEU A 14 -4.08 0.74 3.62
C LEU A 14 -3.93 2.25 3.48
N SER A 15 -3.65 2.74 2.27
CA SER A 15 -3.49 4.17 1.96
C SER A 15 -2.39 4.82 2.84
N LYS A 16 -2.65 5.96 3.48
CA LYS A 16 -1.74 6.56 4.47
C LYS A 16 -1.35 5.58 5.59
N GLY A 17 -2.24 4.66 5.97
CA GLY A 17 -1.94 3.60 6.93
C GLY A 17 -0.86 2.64 6.43
N ALA A 18 -0.74 2.44 5.12
CA ALA A 18 0.34 1.67 4.52
C ALA A 18 1.70 2.36 4.72
N ASP A 19 1.78 3.67 4.49
CA ASP A 19 3.01 4.44 4.72
C ASP A 19 3.42 4.43 6.20
N LEU A 20 2.44 4.45 7.11
CA LEU A 20 2.69 4.26 8.54
C LEU A 20 3.19 2.84 8.85
N ALA A 21 2.60 1.79 8.25
CA ALA A 21 3.07 0.41 8.43
C ALA A 21 4.51 0.22 7.94
N LEU A 22 4.85 0.82 6.79
CA LEU A 22 6.22 0.83 6.25
C LEU A 22 7.19 1.60 7.16
N SER A 23 6.75 2.75 7.69
CA SER A 23 7.55 3.54 8.64
C SER A 23 7.78 2.79 9.96
N MET A 24 6.74 2.17 10.52
CA MET A 24 6.86 1.32 11.72
C MET A 24 7.85 0.19 11.47
N ALA A 25 7.74 -0.51 10.34
CA ALA A 25 8.66 -1.58 9.98
C ALA A 25 10.10 -1.09 9.78
N THR A 26 10.30 0.18 9.44
CA THR A 26 11.61 0.76 9.18
C THR A 26 12.29 1.28 10.44
N PHE A 27 11.53 1.95 11.31
CA PHE A 27 12.09 2.69 12.43
C PHE A 27 11.90 2.00 13.78
N LEU A 28 10.92 1.09 13.92
CA LEU A 28 10.61 0.46 15.21
C LEU A 28 11.17 -0.96 15.30
N PRO A 29 11.72 -1.36 16.46
CA PRO A 29 12.11 -2.74 16.69
C PRO A 29 10.88 -3.66 16.80
N GLY A 30 11.07 -4.95 16.53
CA GLY A 30 10.04 -5.98 16.75
C GLY A 30 9.04 -6.18 15.61
N ILE A 31 9.07 -5.33 14.57
CA ILE A 31 8.28 -5.54 13.34
C ILE A 31 9.02 -6.52 12.42
N LYS A 32 8.36 -7.62 12.06
CA LYS A 32 8.96 -8.69 11.21
C LYS A 32 8.48 -8.65 9.77
N ALA A 33 7.25 -8.20 9.56
CA ALA A 33 6.62 -8.21 8.25
C ALA A 33 5.66 -7.02 8.12
N ALA A 34 5.64 -6.38 6.96
CA ALA A 34 4.71 -5.29 6.67
C ALA A 34 4.00 -5.49 5.33
N VAL A 35 2.69 -5.26 5.33
CA VAL A 35 1.86 -5.22 4.12
C VAL A 35 1.45 -3.78 3.86
N SER A 36 1.72 -3.31 2.65
CA SER A 36 1.33 -2.01 2.14
C SER A 36 0.27 -2.17 1.05
N ILE A 37 -0.96 -1.77 1.34
CA ILE A 37 -2.08 -1.75 0.38
C ILE A 37 -2.29 -0.32 -0.11
N SER A 38 -2.16 -0.11 -1.41
CA SER A 38 -2.34 1.21 -2.05
C SER A 38 -1.51 2.31 -1.37
N GLY A 39 -0.31 1.96 -0.87
CA GLY A 39 0.62 2.89 -0.23
C GLY A 39 1.46 3.69 -1.23
N SER A 40 2.21 4.65 -0.72
CA SER A 40 3.09 5.52 -1.51
C SER A 40 4.58 5.25 -1.27
N GLY A 41 4.95 4.71 -0.10
CA GLY A 41 6.36 4.46 0.24
C GLY A 41 7.13 5.74 0.65
N PHE A 42 6.43 6.86 0.78
CA PHE A 42 6.93 8.12 1.31
C PHE A 42 5.91 8.71 2.30
N ASN A 43 6.35 9.66 3.13
CA ASN A 43 5.44 10.27 4.09
C ASN A 43 4.67 11.42 3.45
N SER A 44 3.35 11.27 3.27
CA SER A 44 2.47 12.32 2.72
C SER A 44 1.80 13.21 3.80
N LEU A 45 1.33 14.39 3.40
CA LEU A 45 0.50 15.35 4.15
C LEU A 45 1.18 16.06 5.35
N ILE A 46 1.54 15.33 6.40
CA ILE A 46 2.05 15.90 7.66
C ILE A 46 3.39 15.24 7.98
N PRO A 47 4.42 16.00 8.42
CA PRO A 47 5.69 15.42 8.87
C PRO A 47 5.47 14.34 9.93
N LEU A 48 6.09 13.18 9.73
CA LEU A 48 6.06 12.08 10.69
C LEU A 48 7.23 12.22 11.65
N GLN A 49 6.94 12.36 12.94
CA GLN A 49 7.93 12.44 14.00
C GLN A 49 7.92 11.16 14.83
N GLY A 50 9.10 10.67 15.17
CA GLY A 50 9.30 9.62 16.15
C GLY A 50 10.58 9.86 16.92
N ASP A 51 10.87 8.98 17.88
CA ASP A 51 12.07 9.11 18.69
C ASP A 51 13.34 8.97 17.83
N GLY A 52 14.12 10.05 17.73
CA GLY A 52 15.34 10.08 16.93
C GLY A 52 15.15 10.18 15.41
N PHE A 53 13.94 10.42 14.89
CA PHE A 53 13.75 10.67 13.46
C PHE A 53 12.62 11.65 13.15
N THR A 54 12.75 12.34 12.01
CA THR A 54 11.68 13.12 11.40
C THR A 54 11.68 12.83 9.91
N LEU A 55 10.53 12.42 9.38
CA LEU A 55 10.33 12.21 7.96
C LEU A 55 9.42 13.34 7.46
N PRO A 56 9.92 14.27 6.61
CA PRO A 56 9.15 15.40 6.14
C PRO A 56 7.93 14.95 5.32
N ALA A 57 6.95 15.84 5.16
CA ALA A 57 5.81 15.59 4.29
C ALA A 57 6.24 15.75 2.83
N HIS A 58 5.85 14.80 1.99
CA HIS A 58 6.03 14.87 0.55
C HIS A 58 5.35 16.14 0.03
N PRO A 59 6.05 16.97 -0.75
CA PRO A 59 5.48 18.19 -1.30
C PRO A 59 4.22 17.89 -2.12
N TYR A 60 3.21 18.75 -1.96
CA TYR A 60 1.94 18.64 -2.66
C TYR A 60 1.38 20.01 -2.99
N ASP A 61 0.57 20.06 -4.04
CA ASP A 61 -0.08 21.26 -4.55
C ASP A 61 -1.58 20.97 -4.75
N LEU A 62 -2.40 21.47 -3.84
CA LEU A 62 -3.87 21.33 -3.91
C LEU A 62 -4.46 22.05 -5.11
N GLY A 63 -3.76 23.01 -5.72
CA GLY A 63 -4.16 23.66 -6.97
C GLY A 63 -4.17 22.70 -8.18
N ARG A 64 -3.57 21.52 -8.06
CA ARG A 64 -3.56 20.47 -9.10
C ARG A 64 -4.74 19.51 -8.99
N MET A 65 -5.62 19.69 -8.00
CA MET A 65 -6.89 18.96 -7.95
C MET A 65 -7.70 19.25 -9.20
N LYS A 66 -8.23 18.19 -9.82
CA LYS A 66 -9.10 18.33 -11.00
C LYS A 66 -10.51 17.90 -10.61
N THR A 67 -11.51 18.71 -10.94
CA THR A 67 -12.91 18.27 -10.81
C THR A 67 -13.27 17.52 -12.09
N LYS A 68 -13.69 16.26 -11.97
CA LYS A 68 -14.23 15.49 -13.08
C LYS A 68 -15.66 15.94 -13.37
N ASP A 69 -15.80 16.76 -14.41
CA ASP A 69 -17.04 17.09 -15.11
C ASP A 69 -18.23 17.43 -14.17
N GLU A 70 -19.46 17.15 -14.61
CA GLU A 70 -20.71 17.40 -13.88
C GLU A 70 -20.86 16.56 -12.60
N SER A 71 -20.01 15.55 -12.38
CA SER A 71 -20.09 14.64 -11.23
C SER A 71 -19.65 15.27 -9.91
N GLY A 72 -18.91 16.39 -9.96
CA GLY A 72 -18.35 17.04 -8.77
C GLY A 72 -17.27 16.22 -8.06
N LEU A 73 -16.83 15.09 -8.63
CA LEU A 73 -15.77 14.26 -8.07
C LEU A 73 -14.42 14.94 -8.28
N VAL A 74 -13.59 14.95 -7.23
CA VAL A 74 -12.25 15.50 -7.28
C VAL A 74 -11.23 14.38 -7.47
N ASP A 75 -10.37 14.56 -8.47
CA ASP A 75 -9.23 13.74 -8.80
C ASP A 75 -7.97 14.29 -8.10
N PHE A 76 -7.34 13.43 -7.32
CA PHE A 76 -6.18 13.72 -6.47
C PHE A 76 -4.86 13.22 -7.03
N SER A 77 -4.91 12.49 -8.16
CA SER A 77 -3.77 11.72 -8.65
C SER A 77 -2.53 12.55 -9.01
N ASP A 78 -2.70 13.85 -9.26
CA ASP A 78 -1.63 14.80 -9.59
C ASP A 78 -1.32 15.84 -8.50
N VAL A 79 -1.93 15.72 -7.31
CA VAL A 79 -1.70 16.63 -6.18
C VAL A 79 -0.29 16.50 -5.60
N LEU A 80 0.24 15.28 -5.55
CA LEU A 80 1.61 15.03 -5.10
C LEU A 80 2.61 15.47 -6.18
N HIS A 81 3.73 16.06 -5.76
CA HIS A 81 4.85 16.33 -6.66
C HIS A 81 5.43 15.02 -7.24
N ASP A 82 6.28 15.12 -8.26
CA ASP A 82 6.94 13.94 -8.82
C ASP A 82 7.89 13.34 -7.79
N HIS A 83 7.58 12.14 -7.29
CA HIS A 83 8.39 11.44 -6.29
C HIS A 83 9.74 10.95 -6.84
N ARG A 84 9.95 11.06 -8.16
CA ARG A 84 11.24 10.74 -8.80
C ARG A 84 12.20 11.93 -8.78
N ASP A 85 11.73 13.15 -8.52
CA ASP A 85 12.57 14.32 -8.36
C ASP A 85 13.48 14.15 -7.12
N PRO A 86 14.81 14.24 -7.24
CA PRO A 86 15.72 14.18 -6.10
C PRO A 86 15.39 15.16 -4.97
N ALA A 87 14.73 16.28 -5.28
CA ALA A 87 14.29 17.25 -4.29
C ALA A 87 13.23 16.71 -3.30
N THR A 88 12.54 15.62 -3.62
CA THR A 88 11.54 14.98 -2.75
C THR A 88 12.07 13.75 -2.02
N TRP A 89 13.32 13.34 -2.22
CA TRP A 89 13.79 12.05 -1.70
C TRP A 89 13.92 11.99 -0.17
N ASP A 90 13.98 13.14 0.50
CA ASP A 90 14.05 13.25 1.96
C ASP A 90 12.77 12.75 2.66
N CYS A 91 11.62 12.75 1.98
CA CYS A 91 10.35 12.22 2.50
C CYS A 91 10.15 10.71 2.24
N HIS A 92 11.07 10.07 1.50
CA HIS A 92 10.96 8.63 1.20
C HIS A 92 11.28 7.79 2.43
N ILE A 93 10.46 6.78 2.70
CA ILE A 93 10.69 5.86 3.81
C ILE A 93 11.91 4.99 3.45
N PRO A 94 12.99 4.98 4.26
CA PRO A 94 14.24 4.27 3.95
C PRO A 94 14.13 2.77 4.28
N MET A 95 13.18 2.09 3.65
CA MET A 95 12.83 0.69 3.92
C MET A 95 14.01 -0.29 3.75
N GLU A 96 15.01 0.07 2.94
CA GLU A 96 16.25 -0.69 2.77
C GLU A 96 17.02 -0.89 4.09
N ARG A 97 16.81 -0.01 5.09
CA ARG A 97 17.43 -0.10 6.43
C ARG A 97 16.74 -1.10 7.35
N SER A 98 15.49 -1.45 7.08
CA SER A 98 14.70 -2.39 7.90
C SER A 98 15.18 -3.82 7.73
N SER A 99 15.07 -4.70 8.73
CA SER A 99 15.18 -6.16 8.50
C SER A 99 13.85 -6.84 8.15
N ALA A 100 12.75 -6.09 8.14
CA ALA A 100 11.41 -6.64 7.90
C ALA A 100 11.25 -7.16 6.47
N LYS A 101 10.28 -8.05 6.30
CA LYS A 101 9.79 -8.50 4.99
C LYS A 101 8.64 -7.60 4.55
N PHE A 102 8.51 -7.38 3.24
CA PHE A 102 7.52 -6.47 2.68
C PHE A 102 6.68 -7.12 1.59
N LEU A 103 5.38 -6.86 1.64
CA LEU A 103 4.41 -7.15 0.57
C LEU A 103 3.72 -5.86 0.16
N PHE A 104 3.76 -5.53 -1.13
CA PHE A 104 3.07 -4.40 -1.72
C PHE A 104 1.90 -4.88 -2.57
N LEU A 105 0.73 -4.29 -2.36
CA LEU A 105 -0.49 -4.55 -3.12
C LEU A 105 -1.03 -3.22 -3.63
N SER A 106 -1.36 -3.14 -4.92
CA SER A 106 -1.90 -1.92 -5.53
C SER A 106 -3.01 -2.21 -6.52
N GLY A 107 -3.84 -1.21 -6.80
CA GLY A 107 -4.80 -1.22 -7.91
C GLY A 107 -4.29 -0.37 -9.08
N LEU A 108 -4.50 -0.83 -10.32
CA LEU A 108 -4.18 -0.05 -11.52
C LEU A 108 -5.21 1.06 -11.80
N ASP A 109 -6.43 0.92 -11.26
CA ASP A 109 -7.49 1.91 -11.36
C ASP A 109 -7.56 2.77 -10.09
N ASP A 110 -6.48 2.86 -9.30
CA ASP A 110 -6.42 3.75 -8.14
C ASP A 110 -6.49 5.22 -8.58
N MET A 111 -7.56 5.90 -8.18
CA MET A 111 -7.82 7.30 -8.52
C MET A 111 -7.51 8.27 -7.37
N ASN A 112 -7.10 7.76 -6.21
CA ASN A 112 -6.66 8.63 -5.10
C ASN A 112 -5.24 9.11 -5.34
N TRP A 113 -4.35 8.19 -5.74
CA TRP A 113 -2.98 8.49 -6.13
C TRP A 113 -2.36 7.37 -6.97
N LYS A 114 -1.14 7.57 -7.46
CA LYS A 114 -0.47 6.64 -8.40
C LYS A 114 0.14 5.43 -7.67
N SER A 115 -0.66 4.67 -6.92
CA SER A 115 -0.16 3.60 -6.04
C SER A 115 0.61 2.48 -6.77
N ASP A 116 0.18 2.05 -7.97
CA ASP A 116 0.95 1.08 -8.76
C ASP A 116 2.36 1.58 -9.08
N LEU A 117 2.46 2.84 -9.52
CA LEU A 117 3.74 3.47 -9.81
C LEU A 117 4.61 3.57 -8.53
N TYR A 118 4.05 4.08 -7.45
CA TYR A 118 4.77 4.25 -6.19
C TYR A 118 5.26 2.91 -5.62
N CYS A 119 4.40 1.89 -5.62
CA CYS A 119 4.76 0.55 -5.20
C CYS A 119 5.87 -0.05 -6.07
N ARG A 120 5.83 0.11 -7.40
CA ARG A 120 6.89 -0.39 -8.30
C ARG A 120 8.24 0.25 -8.00
N ASP A 121 8.26 1.57 -7.79
CA ASP A 121 9.50 2.30 -7.54
C ASP A 121 10.08 1.93 -6.15
N ALA A 122 9.23 1.77 -5.14
CA ALA A 122 9.64 1.25 -3.83
C ALA A 122 10.21 -0.18 -3.92
N VAL A 123 9.55 -1.07 -4.66
CA VAL A 123 9.99 -2.45 -4.92
C VAL A 123 11.32 -2.47 -5.66
N GLN A 124 11.50 -1.61 -6.66
CA GLN A 124 12.74 -1.50 -7.41
C GLN A 124 13.90 -1.04 -6.52
N ARG A 125 13.69 0.00 -5.70
CA ARG A 125 14.68 0.46 -4.71
C ARG A 125 15.08 -0.67 -3.77
N LEU A 126 14.12 -1.37 -3.18
CA LEU A 126 14.40 -2.50 -2.29
C LEU A 126 15.25 -3.58 -2.97
N ARG A 127 14.91 -3.95 -4.22
CA ARG A 127 15.68 -4.93 -5.00
C ARG A 127 17.09 -4.47 -5.32
N GLN A 128 17.30 -3.18 -5.61
CA GLN A 128 18.64 -2.61 -5.85
C GLN A 128 19.53 -2.74 -4.60
N TYR A 129 18.95 -2.68 -3.40
CA TYR A 129 19.64 -2.93 -2.13
C TYR A 129 19.69 -4.43 -1.74
N GLY A 130 19.40 -5.34 -2.68
CA GLY A 130 19.48 -6.79 -2.46
C GLY A 130 18.36 -7.35 -1.58
N ARG A 131 17.24 -6.64 -1.44
CA ARG A 131 16.12 -7.06 -0.60
C ARG A 131 15.11 -7.90 -1.37
N GLU A 132 14.67 -8.99 -0.76
CA GLU A 132 13.49 -9.72 -1.21
C GLU A 132 12.21 -8.95 -0.85
N VAL A 133 11.32 -8.81 -1.82
CA VAL A 133 10.05 -8.08 -1.68
C VAL A 133 9.01 -8.70 -2.60
N GLU A 134 7.80 -8.87 -2.07
CA GLU A 134 6.63 -9.33 -2.83
C GLU A 134 5.80 -8.14 -3.32
N PHE A 135 5.26 -8.25 -4.53
CA PHE A 135 4.45 -7.21 -5.14
C PHE A 135 3.36 -7.82 -6.03
N CYS A 136 2.14 -7.28 -5.94
CA CYS A 136 1.07 -7.57 -6.87
C CYS A 136 0.28 -6.30 -7.17
N SER A 137 -0.11 -6.14 -8.44
CA SER A 137 -0.96 -5.04 -8.88
C SER A 137 -2.15 -5.59 -9.65
N TYR A 138 -3.34 -5.05 -9.37
CA TYR A 138 -4.61 -5.58 -9.84
C TYR A 138 -5.23 -4.67 -10.89
N SER A 139 -5.42 -5.20 -12.11
CA SER A 139 -6.17 -4.51 -13.17
C SER A 139 -7.63 -4.34 -12.77
N GLY A 140 -8.19 -3.16 -13.00
CA GLY A 140 -9.58 -2.84 -12.65
C GLY A 140 -9.85 -2.70 -11.14
N ALA A 141 -8.82 -2.71 -10.28
CA ALA A 141 -8.98 -2.47 -8.86
C ALA A 141 -8.63 -1.03 -8.50
N GLY A 142 -9.45 -0.42 -7.64
CA GLY A 142 -9.24 0.93 -7.10
C GLY A 142 -8.42 0.95 -5.82
N HIS A 143 -8.45 2.10 -5.15
CA HIS A 143 -7.66 2.39 -3.96
C HIS A 143 -8.01 1.51 -2.75
N LEU A 144 -9.30 1.22 -2.55
CA LEU A 144 -9.83 0.59 -1.32
C LEU A 144 -9.94 -0.93 -1.45
N LEU A 145 -8.80 -1.63 -1.39
CA LEU A 145 -8.76 -3.09 -1.32
C LEU A 145 -9.09 -3.60 0.09
N GLU A 146 -10.38 -3.65 0.38
CA GLU A 146 -10.96 -4.17 1.62
C GLU A 146 -10.93 -5.72 1.71
N PRO A 147 -11.27 -6.31 2.87
CA PRO A 147 -11.52 -7.74 2.96
C PRO A 147 -12.56 -8.24 1.94
N PRO A 148 -12.53 -9.54 1.57
CA PRO A 148 -13.39 -10.08 0.53
C PRO A 148 -14.88 -9.82 0.77
N TYR A 149 -15.59 -9.58 -0.33
CA TYR A 149 -17.05 -9.36 -0.39
C TYR A 149 -17.54 -8.03 0.17
N LEU A 150 -16.66 -7.13 0.60
CA LEU A 150 -17.05 -5.75 0.86
C LEU A 150 -17.33 -5.03 -0.47
N PRO A 151 -18.49 -4.35 -0.60
CA PRO A 151 -18.87 -3.72 -1.86
C PRO A 151 -17.89 -2.61 -2.22
N LEU A 152 -17.64 -2.47 -3.52
CA LEU A 152 -16.83 -1.39 -4.05
C LEU A 152 -17.47 -0.03 -3.74
N CYS A 153 -16.69 0.85 -3.09
CA CYS A 153 -17.00 2.26 -2.96
C CYS A 153 -16.15 3.05 -3.99
N GLN A 154 -16.75 3.44 -5.12
CA GLN A 154 -16.02 4.19 -6.16
C GLN A 154 -15.77 5.65 -5.78
N ALA A 155 -16.62 6.23 -4.92
CA ALA A 155 -16.48 7.60 -4.46
C ALA A 155 -17.11 7.81 -3.07
N SER A 156 -16.49 8.67 -2.26
CA SER A 156 -17.05 9.13 -0.97
C SER A 156 -16.46 10.48 -0.57
N ILE A 157 -16.97 11.09 0.50
CA ILE A 157 -16.42 12.34 1.01
C ILE A 157 -15.12 12.05 1.77
N HIS A 158 -14.02 12.67 1.36
CA HIS A 158 -12.76 12.61 2.08
C HIS A 158 -12.83 13.47 3.34
N LYS A 159 -12.98 12.82 4.50
CA LYS A 159 -13.25 13.47 5.79
C LYS A 159 -12.34 14.66 6.11
N VAL A 160 -11.05 14.58 5.79
CA VAL A 160 -10.06 15.63 6.09
C VAL A 160 -10.17 16.82 5.13
N LEU A 161 -10.55 16.57 3.88
CA LEU A 161 -10.54 17.57 2.82
C LEU A 161 -11.92 18.15 2.55
N GLY A 162 -12.98 17.48 3.03
CA GLY A 162 -14.37 17.90 2.83
C GLY A 162 -14.89 17.77 1.40
N VAL A 163 -14.10 17.16 0.50
CA VAL A 163 -14.45 17.00 -0.93
C VAL A 163 -14.81 15.57 -1.27
N PHE A 164 -15.62 15.39 -2.31
CA PHE A 164 -15.90 14.07 -2.87
C PHE A 164 -14.68 13.56 -3.65
N VAL A 165 -14.14 12.42 -3.25
CA VAL A 165 -12.97 11.81 -3.88
C VAL A 165 -13.35 10.56 -4.64
N HIS A 166 -12.65 10.33 -5.74
CA HIS A 166 -12.78 9.13 -6.54
C HIS A 166 -11.74 8.10 -6.09
N TRP A 167 -12.18 6.91 -5.67
CA TRP A 167 -11.31 5.81 -5.24
C TRP A 167 -10.95 4.86 -6.38
N GLY A 168 -11.80 4.79 -7.42
CA GLY A 168 -11.54 3.99 -8.60
C GLY A 168 -12.09 2.57 -8.51
N GLY A 169 -11.71 1.73 -9.48
CA GLY A 169 -12.08 0.31 -9.54
C GLY A 169 -13.36 0.01 -10.35
N GLN A 170 -13.38 -1.22 -10.88
CA GLN A 170 -14.50 -1.86 -11.57
C GLN A 170 -15.04 -2.99 -10.68
N TRP A 171 -16.36 -3.06 -10.51
CA TRP A 171 -16.99 -3.91 -9.48
C TRP A 171 -16.54 -5.39 -9.53
N ARG A 172 -16.38 -5.98 -10.71
CA ARG A 172 -16.05 -7.40 -10.88
C ARG A 172 -14.57 -7.67 -10.62
N GLU A 173 -13.73 -6.82 -11.16
CA GLU A 173 -12.27 -6.88 -11.06
C GLU A 173 -11.82 -6.58 -9.63
N HIS A 174 -12.41 -5.56 -9.02
CA HIS A 174 -12.14 -5.15 -7.64
C HIS A 174 -12.52 -6.25 -6.64
N ALA A 175 -13.68 -6.90 -6.82
CA ALA A 175 -14.08 -8.02 -5.97
C ALA A 175 -13.09 -9.20 -6.06
N LYS A 176 -12.63 -9.54 -7.27
CA LYS A 176 -11.58 -10.57 -7.46
C LYS A 176 -10.25 -10.16 -6.84
N ALA A 177 -9.89 -8.88 -6.94
CA ALA A 177 -8.68 -8.34 -6.36
C ALA A 177 -8.69 -8.46 -4.82
N GLN A 178 -9.81 -8.14 -4.16
CA GLN A 178 -9.96 -8.32 -2.71
C GLN A 178 -9.80 -9.78 -2.29
N GLU A 179 -10.41 -10.73 -3.02
CA GLU A 179 -10.27 -12.17 -2.75
C GLU A 179 -8.81 -12.64 -2.83
N ASP A 180 -8.08 -12.22 -3.86
CA ASP A 180 -6.68 -12.60 -4.06
C ASP A 180 -5.75 -11.90 -3.05
N ALA A 181 -5.92 -10.59 -2.87
CA ALA A 181 -5.17 -9.79 -1.90
C ALA A 181 -5.26 -10.38 -0.50
N TRP A 182 -6.48 -10.75 -0.06
CA TRP A 182 -6.69 -11.37 1.24
C TRP A 182 -5.90 -12.67 1.41
N ARG A 183 -5.93 -13.55 0.40
CA ARG A 183 -5.17 -14.81 0.42
C ARG A 183 -3.67 -14.57 0.48
N ARG A 184 -3.15 -13.59 -0.28
CA ARG A 184 -1.72 -13.21 -0.26
C ARG A 184 -1.29 -12.67 1.09
N ILE A 185 -2.08 -11.77 1.68
CA ILE A 185 -1.83 -11.19 3.01
C ILE A 185 -1.71 -12.30 4.05
N GLN A 186 -2.66 -13.25 4.03
CA GLN A 186 -2.61 -14.39 4.93
C GLN A 186 -1.35 -15.23 4.68
N ALA A 187 -1.08 -15.63 3.44
CA ALA A 187 0.10 -16.44 3.12
C ALA A 187 1.42 -15.77 3.57
N PHE A 188 1.56 -14.47 3.28
CA PHE A 188 2.71 -13.66 3.64
C PHE A 188 2.95 -13.60 5.15
N PHE A 189 1.91 -13.28 5.93
CA PHE A 189 2.06 -13.24 7.40
C PHE A 189 2.30 -14.63 8.00
N TRP A 190 1.67 -15.67 7.48
CA TRP A 190 1.94 -17.05 7.91
C TRP A 190 3.40 -17.43 7.67
N GLN A 191 3.95 -17.09 6.50
CA GLN A 191 5.34 -17.37 6.17
C GLN A 191 6.32 -16.64 7.10
N HIS A 192 6.05 -15.37 7.44
CA HIS A 192 7.03 -14.52 8.11
C HIS A 192 6.84 -14.38 9.63
N LEU A 193 5.69 -14.79 10.18
CA LEU A 193 5.42 -14.71 11.63
C LEU A 193 5.39 -16.07 12.33
N ASN A 194 5.13 -17.17 11.60
CA ASN A 194 4.97 -18.51 12.19
C ASN A 194 6.21 -19.42 12.12
N GLY A 195 7.38 -18.91 11.73
CA GLY A 195 8.65 -19.65 11.91
C GLY A 195 8.87 -20.84 10.97
N GLY A 196 8.24 -20.88 9.79
CA GLY A 196 8.54 -21.86 8.74
C GLY A 196 7.69 -23.14 8.73
N ASP A 197 6.83 -23.36 9.72
CA ASP A 197 5.82 -24.43 9.65
C ASP A 197 4.68 -23.99 8.73
N MET A 198 4.89 -24.17 7.42
CA MET A 198 3.84 -24.02 6.43
C MET A 198 2.70 -24.97 6.77
N VAL A 199 1.55 -24.44 7.20
CA VAL A 199 0.28 -25.13 7.02
C VAL A 199 0.15 -25.35 5.52
N ARG A 200 0.29 -26.61 5.10
CA ARG A 200 0.07 -27.04 3.71
C ARG A 200 -1.38 -26.77 3.34
N TRP A 201 -1.67 -25.54 2.91
CA TRP A 201 -2.81 -25.34 2.03
C TRP A 201 -2.53 -26.16 0.76
N LYS A 202 -3.47 -27.01 0.37
CA LYS A 202 -3.46 -27.60 -0.97
C LYS A 202 -3.22 -26.43 -1.93
N LYS A 203 -2.12 -26.50 -2.69
CA LYS A 203 -1.76 -25.47 -3.68
C LYS A 203 -3.05 -24.98 -4.36
N PRO A 204 -3.39 -23.68 -4.29
CA PRO A 204 -4.45 -23.17 -5.13
C PRO A 204 -4.08 -23.53 -6.57
N LEU A 205 -5.06 -24.01 -7.35
CA LEU A 205 -4.87 -24.22 -8.78
C LEU A 205 -4.47 -22.87 -9.38
N TRP A 206 -3.18 -22.69 -9.65
CA TRP A 206 -2.68 -21.52 -10.36
C TRP A 206 -3.22 -21.60 -11.78
N VAL A 207 -4.36 -20.97 -12.05
CA VAL A 207 -4.66 -20.56 -13.41
C VAL A 207 -3.66 -19.47 -13.72
N LYS A 208 -2.62 -19.83 -14.47
CA LYS A 208 -1.74 -18.84 -15.12
C LYS A 208 -2.66 -17.99 -16.00
N ILE A 209 -3.10 -16.85 -15.51
CA ILE A 209 -3.69 -15.82 -16.35
C ILE A 209 -2.52 -15.28 -17.16
N LYS A 210 -2.41 -15.76 -18.41
CA LYS A 210 -1.57 -15.11 -19.40
C LYS A 210 -2.17 -13.73 -19.63
N ALA A 211 -1.38 -12.69 -19.42
CA ALA A 211 -1.67 -11.39 -20.02
C ALA A 211 -1.71 -11.60 -21.54
N VAL A 212 -2.80 -11.16 -22.17
CA VAL A 212 -2.86 -10.88 -23.61
C VAL A 212 -2.53 -9.41 -23.77
#